data_AF-A0A7W2HI39-F1
#
_entry.id   AF-A0A7W2HI39-F1
#
_cell.length_a   1.000
_cell.length_b   1.000
_cell.length_c   1.000
_cell.angle_alpha   90.00
_cell.angle_beta   90.00
_cell.angle_gamma   90.00
#
_symmetry.space_group_name_H-M   'P 1'
#
loop_
_entity.id
_entity.type
_entity.pdbx_description
1 polymer ?
#
loop_
_entity_poly.entity_id
_entity_poly.type
_entity_poly.pdbx_seq_one_letter_code
_entity_poly.pdbx_strand_id
1 'polypeptide(L)'
;LARAGEEEAGESGLEDITSPAFVLRGGHEVVAAAGYQTWPQSVAPLSVLVAPDRQGRGLARVVASAAVAHALDAGLLPQWRARPYPSRRVALALGFQELGCQLSIRLGDNGSPALVGEPPSGLDRADSTHR
;
A
#
# COMPACT_ATOMS: atom_id res chain seq x y z
N LEU A 1 9.27 -12.15 6.04
CA LEU A 1 8.14 -11.49 5.33
C LEU A 1 6.79 -12.09 5.71
N ALA A 2 6.64 -13.42 5.75
CA ALA A 2 5.43 -14.12 6.24
C ALA A 2 4.98 -13.81 7.69
N ARG A 3 5.66 -12.89 8.38
CA ARG A 3 5.37 -12.39 9.74
C ARG A 3 4.85 -10.94 9.74
N ALA A 4 5.06 -10.19 8.66
CA ALA A 4 4.25 -9.01 8.40
C ALA A 4 2.85 -9.54 8.08
N GLY A 5 1.81 -8.99 8.69
CA GLY A 5 0.44 -9.43 8.40
C GLY A 5 0.15 -9.31 6.90
N GLU A 6 -0.79 -10.10 6.37
CA GLU A 6 -1.20 -10.01 4.95
C GLU A 6 -1.60 -8.58 4.58
N GLU A 7 -2.20 -7.84 5.51
CA GLU A 7 -2.54 -6.43 5.39
C GLU A 7 -1.30 -5.52 5.23
N GLU A 8 -0.24 -5.72 6.04
CA GLU A 8 1.02 -4.96 5.92
C GLU A 8 1.82 -5.33 4.66
N ALA A 9 1.71 -6.58 4.20
CA ALA A 9 2.32 -7.05 2.96
C ALA A 9 1.63 -6.43 1.74
N GLY A 10 0.29 -6.48 1.69
CA GLY A 10 -0.51 -5.89 0.61
C GLY A 10 -0.42 -4.36 0.57
N GLU A 11 -0.38 -3.69 1.73
CA GLU A 11 -0.20 -2.23 1.77
C GLU A 11 1.21 -1.77 1.35
N SER A 12 2.22 -2.65 1.39
CA SER A 12 3.59 -2.30 1.04
C SER A 12 3.79 -2.06 -0.47
N GLY A 13 2.93 -2.64 -1.32
CA GLY A 13 3.07 -2.66 -2.78
C GLY A 13 4.23 -3.53 -3.29
N LEU A 14 4.82 -4.36 -2.42
CA LEU A 14 5.94 -5.24 -2.79
C LEU A 14 5.52 -6.38 -3.73
N GLU A 15 4.24 -6.75 -3.73
CA GLU A 15 3.65 -7.74 -4.63
C GLU A 15 3.60 -7.30 -6.09
N ASP A 16 3.51 -5.99 -6.34
CA ASP A 16 3.35 -5.42 -7.69
C ASP A 16 4.67 -4.93 -8.30
N ILE A 17 5.82 -5.20 -7.67
CA ILE A 17 7.12 -4.72 -8.15
C ILE A 17 7.44 -5.29 -9.53
N THR A 18 8.04 -4.45 -10.37
CA THR A 18 8.56 -4.85 -11.69
C THR A 18 10.08 -4.93 -11.70
N SER A 19 10.74 -4.45 -10.63
CA SER A 19 12.17 -4.64 -10.39
C SER A 19 12.46 -6.02 -9.78
N PRO A 20 13.73 -6.45 -9.76
CA PRO A 20 14.15 -7.47 -8.82
C PRO A 20 13.79 -7.09 -7.38
N ALA A 21 13.57 -8.10 -6.53
CA ALA A 21 13.42 -7.90 -5.09
C ALA A 21 14.79 -7.88 -4.40
N PHE A 22 15.07 -6.83 -3.63
CA PHE A 22 16.29 -6.68 -2.84
C PHE A 22 16.00 -7.10 -1.41
N VAL A 23 16.66 -8.15 -0.92
CA VAL A 23 16.31 -8.77 0.37
C VAL A 23 17.49 -8.82 1.33
N LEU A 24 17.21 -8.61 2.61
CA LEU A 24 18.12 -8.97 3.70
C LEU A 24 17.62 -10.24 4.38
N ARG A 25 18.54 -11.15 4.64
CA ARG A 25 18.27 -12.41 5.36
C ARG A 25 18.94 -12.42 6.73
N GLY A 26 18.20 -12.88 7.73
CA GLY A 26 18.72 -13.24 9.04
C GLY A 26 18.61 -14.75 9.19
N GLY A 27 19.72 -15.48 9.01
CA GLY A 27 19.68 -16.94 8.87
C GLY A 27 18.87 -17.34 7.63
N HIS A 28 17.88 -18.21 7.80
CA HIS A 28 17.04 -18.69 6.70
C HIS A 28 15.85 -17.75 6.38
N GLU A 29 15.60 -16.75 7.21
CA GLU A 29 14.42 -15.88 7.07
C GLU A 29 14.74 -14.56 6.36
N VAL A 30 13.84 -14.11 5.48
CA VAL A 30 13.87 -12.74 4.93
C VAL A 30 13.31 -11.77 5.95
N VAL A 31 14.18 -10.87 6.45
CA VAL A 31 13.87 -9.91 7.52
C VAL A 31 13.56 -8.50 7.01
N ALA A 32 13.98 -8.18 5.78
CA ALA A 32 13.58 -6.96 5.09
C ALA A 32 13.64 -7.18 3.58
N ALA A 33 12.79 -6.45 2.85
CA ALA A 33 12.79 -6.45 1.40
C ALA A 33 12.44 -5.06 0.85
N ALA A 34 12.92 -4.76 -0.34
CA ALA A 34 12.56 -3.58 -1.10
C ALA A 34 12.49 -3.90 -2.59
N GLY A 35 11.72 -3.10 -3.31
CA GLY A 35 11.64 -3.12 -4.77
C GLY A 35 10.93 -1.87 -5.26
N TYR A 36 10.70 -1.78 -6.56
CA TYR A 36 9.92 -0.71 -7.15
C TYR A 36 9.13 -1.19 -8.36
N GLN A 37 8.11 -0.42 -8.70
CA GLN A 37 7.42 -0.53 -9.97
C GLN A 37 8.02 0.47 -10.96
N THR A 38 8.04 0.17 -12.24
CA THR A 38 8.37 1.16 -13.27
C THR A 38 7.08 1.80 -13.74
N TRP A 39 6.96 3.10 -13.51
CA TRP A 39 5.84 3.91 -13.97
C TRP A 39 6.22 4.71 -15.22
N PRO A 40 5.23 5.17 -16.00
CA PRO A 40 5.46 6.13 -17.07
C PRO A 40 6.28 7.35 -16.59
N GLN A 41 6.98 8.00 -17.52
CA GLN A 41 7.90 9.11 -17.24
C GLN A 41 9.11 8.71 -16.37
N SER A 42 9.55 7.46 -16.49
CA SER A 42 10.74 6.94 -15.81
C SER A 42 10.68 7.06 -14.28
N VAL A 43 9.50 7.00 -13.68
CA VAL A 43 9.35 7.08 -12.21
C VAL A 43 9.44 5.67 -11.62
N ALA A 44 10.14 5.54 -10.50
CA ALA A 44 10.23 4.31 -9.73
C ALA A 44 9.65 4.53 -8.34
N PRO A 45 8.34 4.33 -8.10
CA PRO A 45 7.80 4.28 -6.74
C PRO A 45 8.37 3.09 -5.96
N LEU A 46 9.00 3.40 -4.83
CA LEU A 46 9.64 2.43 -3.94
C LEU A 46 8.63 1.80 -2.99
N SER A 47 8.78 0.49 -2.82
CA SER A 47 8.09 -0.35 -1.83
C SER A 47 9.13 -0.98 -0.90
N VAL A 48 8.94 -0.82 0.42
CA VAL A 48 9.89 -1.30 1.43
C VAL A 48 9.12 -1.93 2.58
N LEU A 49 9.52 -3.14 2.96
CA LEU A 49 8.90 -3.89 4.04
C LEU A 49 9.97 -4.48 4.97
N VAL A 50 9.80 -4.28 6.28
CA VAL A 50 10.69 -4.82 7.33
C VAL A 50 9.85 -5.63 8.28
N ALA A 51 10.34 -6.81 8.68
CA ALA A 51 9.64 -7.64 9.66
C ALA A 51 9.41 -6.87 10.98
N PRO A 52 8.20 -6.94 11.57
CA PRO A 52 7.83 -6.11 12.72
C PRO A 52 8.76 -6.31 13.93
N ASP A 53 9.19 -7.55 14.19
CA ASP A 53 10.08 -7.90 15.31
C ASP A 53 11.53 -7.38 15.15
N ARG A 54 11.86 -6.76 14.01
CA ARG A 54 13.22 -6.33 13.62
C ARG A 54 13.32 -4.83 13.30
N GLN A 55 12.30 -4.05 13.67
CA GLN A 55 12.32 -2.59 13.52
C GLN A 55 13.46 -1.95 14.34
N GLY A 56 13.86 -0.72 13.97
CA GLY A 56 14.86 0.07 14.71
C GLY A 56 16.34 -0.28 14.45
N ARG A 57 16.65 -1.17 13.50
CA ARG A 57 18.03 -1.60 13.20
C ARG A 57 18.60 -1.08 11.88
N GLY A 58 17.96 -0.09 11.25
CA GLY A 58 18.38 0.44 9.96
C GLY A 58 18.17 -0.50 8.76
N LEU A 59 17.51 -1.65 8.95
CA LEU A 59 17.29 -2.64 7.88
C LEU A 59 16.58 -2.05 6.66
N ALA A 60 15.54 -1.23 6.89
CA ALA A 60 14.82 -0.52 5.84
C ALA A 60 15.77 0.31 4.95
N ARG A 61 16.72 1.02 5.56
CA ARG A 61 17.68 1.84 4.84
C ARG A 61 18.56 0.99 3.94
N VAL A 62 19.02 -0.17 4.42
CA VAL A 62 19.93 -1.04 3.66
C VAL A 62 19.23 -1.62 2.42
N VAL A 63 18.07 -2.26 2.58
CA VAL A 63 17.35 -2.83 1.42
C VAL A 63 16.92 -1.75 0.44
N ALA A 64 16.47 -0.60 0.96
CA ALA A 64 16.01 0.49 0.11
C ALA A 64 17.15 1.20 -0.61
N SER A 65 18.36 1.26 -0.02
CA SER A 65 19.55 1.76 -0.72
C SER A 65 19.85 0.95 -1.96
N ALA A 66 19.73 -0.39 -1.89
CA ALA A 66 19.95 -1.27 -3.03
C ALA A 66 18.91 -1.03 -4.14
N ALA A 67 17.63 -0.92 -3.77
CA ALA A 67 16.56 -0.62 -4.73
C ALA A 67 16.72 0.77 -5.38
N VAL A 68 17.11 1.78 -4.59
CA VAL A 68 17.37 3.14 -5.10
C VAL A 68 18.57 3.18 -6.04
N ALA A 69 19.68 2.55 -5.67
CA ALA A 69 20.86 2.46 -6.54
C ALA A 69 20.51 1.80 -7.87
N HIS A 70 19.80 0.67 -7.84
CA HIS A 70 19.36 -0.02 -9.04
C HIS A 70 18.42 0.84 -9.90
N ALA A 71 17.49 1.59 -9.31
CA ALA A 71 16.61 2.50 -10.04
C ALA A 71 17.40 3.63 -10.74
N LEU A 72 18.37 4.21 -10.04
CA LEU A 72 19.23 5.27 -10.58
C LEU A 72 20.11 4.74 -11.72
N ASP A 73 20.71 3.56 -11.56
CA ASP A 73 21.52 2.91 -12.61
C ASP A 73 20.67 2.58 -13.85
N ALA A 74 19.38 2.31 -13.66
CA ALA A 74 18.41 2.11 -14.75
C ALA A 74 17.88 3.42 -15.36
N GLY A 75 18.36 4.59 -14.92
CA GLY A 75 17.93 5.90 -15.42
C GLY A 75 16.52 6.31 -14.96
N LEU A 76 16.02 5.72 -13.88
CA LEU A 76 14.72 6.04 -13.30
C LEU A 76 14.85 7.09 -12.19
N LEU A 77 13.79 7.86 -11.97
CA LEU A 77 13.62 8.77 -10.85
C LEU A 77 13.01 8.01 -9.66
N PRO A 78 13.76 7.74 -8.59
CA PRO A 78 13.20 7.11 -7.40
C PRO A 78 12.17 8.02 -6.73
N GLN A 79 11.03 7.46 -6.35
CA GLN A 79 9.97 8.17 -5.62
C GLN A 79 9.61 7.41 -4.33
N TRP A 80 9.52 8.13 -3.21
CA TRP A 80 9.21 7.53 -1.90
C TRP A 80 7.93 8.14 -1.31
N ARG A 81 6.96 7.29 -0.95
CA ARG A 81 5.72 7.72 -0.25
C ARG A 81 5.80 7.38 1.23
N ALA A 82 6.36 8.29 2.02
CA ALA A 82 6.60 8.05 3.45
C ALA A 82 5.40 8.49 4.31
N ARG A 83 4.52 7.55 4.68
CA ARG A 83 3.36 7.84 5.54
C ARG A 83 3.72 7.96 7.04
N PRO A 84 4.30 6.93 7.70
CA PRO A 84 4.65 7.04 9.13
C PRO A 84 6.01 7.72 9.35
N TYR A 85 6.20 8.34 10.53
CA TYR A 85 7.44 9.06 10.89
C TYR A 85 8.74 8.23 10.69
N PRO A 86 8.79 6.93 11.06
CA PRO A 86 9.95 6.08 10.76
C PRO A 86 10.27 5.97 9.27
N SER A 87 9.26 5.93 8.39
CA SER A 87 9.46 5.86 6.93
C SER A 87 10.08 7.16 6.40
N ARG A 88 9.66 8.32 6.93
CA ARG A 88 10.23 9.63 6.55
C ARG A 88 11.71 9.72 6.90
N ARG A 89 12.11 9.22 8.07
CA ARG A 89 13.52 9.19 8.48
C ARG A 89 14.40 8.36 7.54
N VAL A 90 13.87 7.26 7.01
CA VAL A 90 14.59 6.44 6.02
C VAL A 90 14.76 7.20 4.71
N ALA A 91 13.68 7.82 4.20
CA ALA A 91 13.72 8.62 2.99
C ALA A 91 14.77 9.75 3.09
N LEU A 92 14.75 10.51 4.18
CA LEU A 92 15.74 11.58 4.43
C LEU A 92 17.18 11.03 4.50
N ALA A 93 17.39 9.88 5.15
CA ALA A 93 18.71 9.26 5.25
C ALA A 93 19.27 8.74 3.91
N LEU A 94 18.41 8.60 2.90
CA LEU A 94 18.76 8.23 1.52
C LEU A 94 18.90 9.45 0.60
N GLY A 95 18.70 10.66 1.11
CA GLY A 95 18.83 11.91 0.36
C GLY A 95 17.56 12.37 -0.35
N PHE A 96 16.42 11.71 -0.15
CA PHE A 96 15.15 12.18 -0.71
C PHE A 96 14.77 13.55 -0.14
N GLN A 97 14.14 14.36 -0.98
CA GLN A 97 13.56 15.64 -0.61
C GLN A 97 12.03 15.50 -0.52
N GLU A 98 11.42 16.13 0.48
CA GLU A 98 9.96 16.17 0.59
C GLU A 98 9.41 17.17 -0.45
N LEU A 99 8.65 16.66 -1.43
CA LEU A 99 8.07 17.48 -2.50
C LEU A 99 6.59 17.81 -2.28
N GLY A 100 5.94 17.18 -1.30
CA GLY A 100 4.53 17.42 -0.99
C GLY A 100 3.85 16.24 -0.30
N CYS A 101 2.52 16.24 -0.32
CA CYS A 101 1.68 15.18 0.24
C CYS A 101 0.85 14.49 -0.84
N GLN A 102 0.50 13.23 -0.61
CA GLN A 102 -0.42 12.47 -1.46
C GLN A 102 -1.70 12.17 -0.69
N LEU A 103 -2.83 12.57 -1.24
CA LEU A 103 -4.16 12.13 -0.80
C LEU A 103 -4.61 10.97 -1.72
N SER A 104 -5.13 9.91 -1.12
CA SER A 104 -5.72 8.80 -1.86
C SER A 104 -7.11 8.53 -1.30
N ILE A 105 -8.11 8.47 -2.18
CA ILE A 105 -9.50 8.23 -1.82
C ILE A 105 -9.86 6.86 -2.38
N ARG A 106 -10.30 5.96 -1.51
CA ARG A 106 -10.96 4.73 -1.94
C ARG A 106 -12.41 5.09 -2.22
N LEU A 107 -12.82 4.97 -3.48
CA LEU A 107 -14.22 5.09 -3.83
C LEU A 107 -14.93 3.87 -3.25
N GLY A 108 -15.93 4.09 -2.40
CA GLY A 108 -16.83 3.01 -2.01
C GLY A 108 -17.62 2.56 -3.23
N ASP A 109 -17.98 1.28 -3.27
CA ASP A 109 -19.05 0.85 -4.16
C ASP A 109 -20.29 1.62 -3.71
N ASN A 110 -20.69 2.62 -4.49
CA ASN A 110 -22.01 3.20 -4.36
C ASN A 110 -22.96 2.03 -4.57
N GLY A 111 -23.55 1.53 -3.48
CA GLY A 111 -24.67 0.60 -3.58
C GLY A 111 -25.60 1.15 -4.65
N SER A 112 -25.78 0.39 -5.73
CA SER A 112 -26.73 0.71 -6.79
C SER A 112 -28.00 1.21 -6.09
N PRO A 113 -28.59 2.36 -6.49
CA PRO A 113 -29.83 2.79 -5.87
C PRO A 113 -30.82 1.65 -6.12
N ALA A 114 -31.09 0.86 -5.07
CA ALA A 114 -32.18 -0.06 -5.07
C ALA A 114 -33.38 0.81 -5.38
N LEU A 115 -33.96 0.59 -6.56
CA LEU A 115 -35.18 1.24 -7.00
C LEU A 115 -36.12 1.18 -5.80
N VAL A 116 -36.37 2.35 -5.19
CA VAL A 116 -37.33 2.49 -4.11
C VAL A 116 -38.61 1.89 -4.65
N GLY A 117 -38.99 0.77 -4.03
CA GLY A 117 -40.08 -0.08 -4.48
C GLY A 117 -41.36 0.73 -4.69
N GLU A 118 -42.14 0.24 -5.64
CA GLU A 118 -43.49 0.67 -5.99
C GLU A 118 -44.33 1.15 -4.79
N PRO A 119 -45.21 2.14 -4.99
CA PRO A 119 -46.18 2.52 -3.98
C PRO A 119 -47.10 1.31 -3.67
N PRO A 120 -47.54 1.13 -2.41
CA PRO A 120 -48.38 -0.01 -2.05
C PRO A 120 -49.71 0.04 -2.83
N SER A 121 -49.82 -0.86 -3.81
CA SER A 121 -51.09 -1.20 -4.46
C SER A 121 -51.79 -2.21 -3.58
N GLY A 122 -52.85 -1.80 -2.88
CA GLY A 122 -53.62 -2.72 -2.05
C GLY A 122 -54.48 -2.03 -1.00
N LEU A 123 -55.42 -1.20 -1.44
CA LEU A 123 -56.62 -0.91 -0.66
C LEU A 123 -57.46 -2.20 -0.68
N ASP A 124 -57.20 -3.13 0.23
CA ASP A 124 -58.12 -4.25 0.45
C ASP A 124 -59.21 -3.83 1.43
N ARG A 125 -60.42 -4.11 0.99
CA ARG A 125 -61.68 -3.59 1.50
C ARG A 125 -62.22 -4.61 2.47
N ALA A 126 -62.50 -4.16 3.69
CA ALA A 126 -63.50 -4.69 4.64
C ALA A 126 -63.56 -6.22 4.87
N ASP A 127 -63.35 -6.65 6.11
CA ASP A 127 -64.29 -7.62 6.68
C ASP A 127 -64.61 -7.32 8.15
N SER A 128 -65.84 -7.67 8.50
CA SER A 128 -66.62 -7.23 9.65
C SER A 128 -66.45 -8.14 10.88
N THR A 129 -66.72 -7.53 12.04
CA THR A 129 -67.43 -8.12 13.21
C THR A 129 -66.88 -9.38 13.90
N HIS A 130 -66.30 -9.16 15.09
CA HIS A 130 -66.66 -9.83 16.34
C HIS A 130 -66.11 -8.93 17.47
N ARG A 131 -66.84 -8.39 18.45
CA ARG A 131 -68.15 -8.67 19.05
C ARG A 131 -68.55 -7.43 19.86
#